data_AF-A0A2V8P856-F1
#
_entry.id   AF-A0A2V8P856-F1
#
_cell.length_a   1.000
_cell.length_b   1.000
_cell.length_c   1.000
_cell.angle_alpha   90.00
_cell.angle_beta   90.00
_cell.angle_gamma   90.00
#
_symmetry.space_group_name_H-M   'P 1'
#
loop_
_entity.id
_entity.type
_entity.pdbx_description
1 polymer ?
#
loop_
_entity_poly.entity_id
_entity_poly.type
_entity_poly.pdbx_seq_one_letter_code
_entity_poly.pdbx_strand_id
1 'polypeptide(L)'
;MKESLDAARVMGLDARLNLELPDGNVSVTDEARSAMVRVLRAHRPKVLFTSHWDDPHPDHAATCRIVREAGRLATMKRYDESAGLEVVKMPSIAHPVYSRLVVPSFIVDVSDFVEGKMNAIRAHASQFYSAESKEPTTRIAEKGFLQQIEWRLRYYGSLIGVAAGEPFYVREALNVDDPIALLTRPMNIYS
;
A
#
# COMPACT_ATOMS: atom_id res chain seq x y z
N MET A 1 16.09 -2.68 10.28
CA MET A 1 15.20 -3.79 10.70
C MET A 1 14.37 -3.45 11.95
N LYS A 2 14.96 -2.88 13.02
CA LYS A 2 14.22 -2.50 14.25
C LYS A 2 13.03 -1.56 13.99
N GLU A 3 13.24 -0.48 13.23
CA GLU A 3 12.20 0.53 12.99
C GLU A 3 10.96 -0.03 12.28
N SER A 4 11.13 -0.91 11.31
CA SER A 4 9.99 -1.53 10.61
C SER A 4 9.22 -2.53 11.48
N LEU A 5 9.88 -3.16 12.46
CA LEU A 5 9.21 -3.97 13.47
C LEU A 5 8.46 -3.11 14.48
N ASP A 6 9.01 -1.95 14.84
CA ASP A 6 8.34 -0.98 15.73
C ASP A 6 7.06 -0.46 15.07
N ALA A 7 7.12 -0.08 13.79
CA ALA A 7 5.94 0.31 13.00
C ALA A 7 4.90 -0.83 12.91
N ALA A 8 5.34 -2.06 12.64
CA ALA A 8 4.44 -3.22 12.57
C ALA A 8 3.70 -3.47 13.89
N ARG A 9 4.36 -3.26 15.04
CA ARG A 9 3.74 -3.38 16.36
C ARG A 9 2.70 -2.30 16.61
N VAL A 10 2.99 -1.05 16.22
CA VAL A 10 2.02 0.07 16.33
C VAL A 10 0.77 -0.22 15.48
N MET A 11 0.94 -0.79 14.29
CA MET A 11 -0.17 -1.15 13.41
C MET A 11 -0.89 -2.43 13.80
N GLY A 12 -0.38 -3.19 14.77
CA GLY A 12 -0.96 -4.48 15.17
C GLY A 12 -0.90 -5.54 14.07
N LEU A 13 0.17 -5.58 13.27
CA LEU A 13 0.29 -6.56 12.17
C LEU A 13 0.56 -7.98 12.71
N ASP A 14 -0.15 -8.96 12.16
CA ASP A 14 0.06 -10.38 12.47
C ASP A 14 1.41 -10.91 11.95
N ALA A 15 1.91 -10.34 10.85
CA ALA A 15 3.17 -10.75 10.22
C ALA A 15 3.86 -9.58 9.51
N ARG A 16 5.20 -9.60 9.52
CA ARG A 16 6.05 -8.70 8.73
C ARG A 16 7.15 -9.51 8.08
N LEU A 17 7.16 -9.56 6.75
CA LEU A 17 8.09 -10.36 5.95
C LEU A 17 8.97 -9.47 5.08
N ASN A 18 10.21 -9.88 4.84
CA ASN A 18 11.09 -9.27 3.86
C ASN A 18 11.43 -10.30 2.79
N LEU A 19 11.29 -9.94 1.51
CA LEU A 19 11.73 -10.80 0.41
C LEU A 19 13.23 -10.64 0.11
N GLU A 20 13.91 -9.70 0.78
CA GLU A 20 15.35 -9.43 0.62
C GLU A 20 15.74 -9.17 -0.85
N LEU A 21 14.82 -8.54 -1.61
CA LEU A 21 15.10 -8.03 -2.95
C LEU A 21 16.04 -6.82 -2.86
N PRO A 22 16.92 -6.63 -3.87
CA PRO A 22 17.91 -5.56 -3.83
C PRO A 22 17.24 -4.18 -3.91
N ASP A 23 17.53 -3.33 -2.92
CA ASP A 23 17.08 -1.94 -2.87
C ASP A 23 17.66 -1.12 -4.03
N GLY A 24 16.86 -0.21 -4.60
CA GLY A 24 17.22 0.57 -5.79
C GLY A 24 17.30 -0.25 -7.09
N ASN A 25 17.02 -1.56 -7.04
CA ASN A 25 17.10 -2.45 -8.18
C ASN A 25 16.03 -3.56 -8.15
N VAL A 26 14.83 -3.23 -7.65
CA VAL A 26 13.72 -4.19 -7.66
C VAL A 26 13.30 -4.43 -9.11
N SER A 27 13.43 -5.68 -9.57
CA SER A 27 13.21 -6.06 -10.96
C SER A 27 12.20 -7.20 -11.09
N VAL A 28 11.43 -7.20 -12.18
CA VAL A 28 10.44 -8.26 -12.46
C VAL A 28 11.16 -9.49 -13.01
N THR A 29 11.66 -10.33 -12.11
CA THR A 29 12.30 -11.62 -12.44
C THR A 29 11.43 -12.79 -12.01
N ASP A 30 11.77 -14.01 -12.46
CA ASP A 30 11.04 -15.19 -12.03
C ASP A 30 11.29 -15.54 -10.55
N GLU A 31 12.48 -15.24 -10.04
CA GLU A 31 12.84 -15.38 -8.63
C GLU A 31 11.98 -14.45 -7.75
N ALA A 32 11.83 -13.18 -8.15
CA ALA A 32 11.00 -12.23 -7.41
C ALA A 32 9.52 -12.63 -7.43
N ARG A 33 9.00 -13.09 -8.58
CA ARG A 33 7.61 -13.54 -8.71
C ARG A 33 7.33 -14.82 -7.95
N SER A 34 8.22 -15.82 -8.04
CA SER A 34 8.08 -17.09 -7.30
C SER A 34 8.19 -16.86 -5.79
N ALA A 35 9.11 -16.02 -5.32
CA ALA A 35 9.18 -15.62 -3.92
C ALA A 35 7.87 -14.99 -3.42
N MET A 36 7.30 -14.05 -4.19
CA MET A 36 6.02 -13.43 -3.85
C MET A 36 4.86 -14.45 -3.92
N VAL A 37 4.82 -15.35 -4.92
CA VAL A 37 3.81 -16.42 -5.02
C VAL A 37 3.83 -17.31 -3.78
N ARG A 38 5.01 -17.68 -3.28
CA ARG A 38 5.14 -18.49 -2.05
C ARG A 38 4.54 -17.77 -0.85
N VAL A 39 4.80 -16.47 -0.69
CA VAL A 39 4.16 -15.65 0.37
C VAL A 39 2.64 -15.65 0.21
N LEU A 40 2.13 -15.42 -0.99
CA LEU A 40 0.68 -15.38 -1.25
C LEU A 40 0.01 -16.73 -0.96
N ARG A 41 0.65 -17.85 -1.34
CA ARG A 41 0.11 -19.19 -1.07
C ARG A 41 0.15 -19.58 0.41
N ALA A 42 1.18 -19.14 1.14
CA ALA A 42 1.29 -19.36 2.58
C ALA A 42 0.25 -18.56 3.38
N HIS A 43 0.03 -17.29 3.03
CA HIS A 43 -0.84 -16.38 3.80
C HIS A 43 -2.28 -16.28 3.29
N ARG A 44 -2.54 -16.71 2.05
CA ARG A 44 -3.87 -16.74 1.41
C ARG A 44 -4.65 -15.43 1.55
N PRO A 45 -4.05 -14.26 1.23
CA PRO A 45 -4.71 -12.98 1.42
C PRO A 45 -5.95 -12.86 0.52
N LYS A 46 -6.98 -12.17 1.02
CA LYS A 46 -8.19 -11.83 0.23
C LYS A 46 -7.99 -10.59 -0.63
N VAL A 47 -7.18 -9.65 -0.13
CA VAL A 47 -6.91 -8.34 -0.75
C VAL A 47 -5.42 -8.07 -0.70
N LEU A 48 -4.88 -7.48 -1.75
CA LEU A 48 -3.52 -6.97 -1.84
C LEU A 48 -3.54 -5.46 -2.02
N PHE A 49 -2.72 -4.76 -1.22
CA PHE A 49 -2.42 -3.36 -1.43
C PHE A 49 -1.00 -3.23 -1.97
N THR A 50 -0.83 -2.50 -3.08
CA THR A 50 0.50 -2.22 -3.67
C THR A 50 0.52 -0.83 -4.30
N SER A 51 1.70 -0.26 -4.48
CA SER A 51 1.93 0.97 -5.25
C SER A 51 1.21 1.01 -6.60
N HIS A 52 1.02 2.21 -7.15
CA HIS A 52 0.54 2.39 -8.53
C HIS A 52 1.68 2.10 -9.53
N TRP A 53 1.35 1.59 -10.72
CA TRP A 53 2.36 1.23 -11.74
C TRP A 53 3.04 2.43 -12.41
N ASP A 54 2.45 3.62 -12.27
CA ASP A 54 2.96 4.90 -12.77
C ASP A 54 3.59 5.74 -11.64
N ASP A 55 4.01 5.08 -10.56
CA ASP A 55 4.78 5.74 -9.51
C ASP A 55 6.16 6.16 -10.07
N PRO A 56 6.63 7.40 -9.81
CA PRO A 56 7.90 7.87 -10.34
C PRO A 56 9.11 7.13 -9.79
N HIS A 57 8.98 6.43 -8.65
CA HIS A 57 10.05 5.58 -8.14
C HIS A 57 10.05 4.22 -8.87
N PRO A 58 11.16 3.83 -9.54
CA PRO A 58 11.20 2.61 -10.34
C PRO A 58 10.88 1.35 -9.51
N ASP A 59 11.39 1.25 -8.28
CA ASP A 59 11.08 0.11 -7.40
C ASP A 59 9.60 0.01 -7.04
N HIS A 60 8.88 1.15 -6.91
CA HIS A 60 7.45 1.11 -6.66
C HIS A 60 6.71 0.54 -7.88
N ALA A 61 7.06 0.99 -9.09
CA ALA A 61 6.46 0.47 -10.33
C ALA A 61 6.76 -1.02 -10.53
N ALA A 62 8.01 -1.45 -10.27
CA ALA A 62 8.42 -2.85 -10.36
C ALA A 62 7.71 -3.72 -9.32
N THR A 63 7.62 -3.26 -8.06
CA THR A 63 6.89 -3.95 -6.99
C THR A 63 5.41 -4.15 -7.36
N CYS A 64 4.76 -3.11 -7.89
CA CYS A 64 3.38 -3.22 -8.38
C CYS A 64 3.23 -4.32 -9.44
N ARG A 65 4.16 -4.41 -10.40
CA ARG A 65 4.14 -5.48 -11.41
C ARG A 65 4.35 -6.85 -10.79
N ILE A 66 5.35 -7.02 -9.92
CA ILE A 66 5.62 -8.29 -9.21
C ILE A 66 4.39 -8.76 -8.45
N VAL A 67 3.78 -7.90 -7.63
CA VAL A 67 2.61 -8.24 -6.80
C VAL A 67 1.42 -8.65 -7.67
N ARG A 68 1.15 -7.92 -8.76
CA ARG A 68 0.04 -8.22 -9.67
C ARG A 68 0.23 -9.54 -10.43
N GLU A 69 1.43 -9.76 -10.98
CA GLU A 69 1.76 -11.00 -11.66
C GLU A 69 1.72 -12.19 -10.68
N ALA A 70 2.31 -12.05 -9.50
CA ALA A 70 2.28 -13.06 -8.46
C ALA A 70 0.85 -13.38 -8.00
N GLY A 71 -0.03 -12.36 -7.87
CA GLY A 71 -1.45 -12.57 -7.58
C GLY A 71 -2.12 -13.53 -8.55
N ARG A 72 -1.86 -13.37 -9.86
CA ARG A 72 -2.36 -14.29 -10.88
C ARG A 72 -1.68 -15.65 -10.83
N LEU A 73 -0.35 -15.68 -10.74
CA LEU A 73 0.45 -16.92 -10.75
C LEU A 73 0.17 -17.80 -9.53
N ALA A 74 -0.15 -17.21 -8.37
CA ALA A 74 -0.49 -17.94 -7.16
C ALA A 74 -1.77 -18.80 -7.31
N THR A 75 -2.62 -18.49 -8.29
CA THR A 75 -3.82 -19.28 -8.65
C THR A 75 -3.51 -20.47 -9.57
N MET A 76 -2.30 -20.53 -10.15
CA MET A 76 -1.95 -21.49 -11.21
C MET A 76 -1.16 -22.67 -10.66
N LYS A 77 -1.75 -23.88 -10.66
CA LYS A 77 -1.16 -25.08 -10.06
C LYS A 77 0.24 -25.43 -10.58
N ARG A 78 0.50 -25.22 -11.87
CA ARG A 78 1.78 -25.58 -12.51
C ARG A 78 2.91 -24.58 -12.27
N TYR A 79 2.62 -23.40 -11.70
CA TYR A 79 3.66 -22.42 -11.39
C TYR A 79 4.24 -22.71 -10.00
N ASP A 80 5.56 -22.82 -9.92
CA ASP A 80 6.31 -23.12 -8.68
C ASP A 80 5.75 -24.37 -7.94
N GLU A 81 5.46 -25.43 -8.70
CA GLU A 81 4.89 -26.69 -8.17
C GLU A 81 5.84 -27.38 -7.18
N SER A 82 7.16 -27.25 -7.39
CA SER A 82 8.18 -27.82 -6.51
C SER A 82 8.17 -27.25 -5.09
N ALA A 83 7.56 -26.07 -4.86
CA ALA A 83 7.40 -25.51 -3.52
C ALA A 83 6.34 -26.24 -2.69
N GLY A 84 5.50 -27.10 -3.29
CA GLY A 84 4.50 -27.91 -2.58
C GLY A 84 3.39 -27.12 -1.88
N LEU A 85 3.21 -25.84 -2.25
CA LEU A 85 2.19 -24.96 -1.68
C LEU A 85 0.91 -24.98 -2.51
N GLU A 86 -0.22 -25.12 -1.83
CA GLU A 86 -1.54 -25.06 -2.45
C GLU A 86 -1.83 -23.71 -3.11
N VAL A 87 -2.55 -23.74 -4.24
CA VAL A 87 -2.99 -22.53 -4.93
C VAL A 87 -4.01 -21.75 -4.10
N VAL A 88 -4.10 -20.45 -4.36
CA VAL A 88 -5.07 -19.55 -3.71
C VAL A 88 -6.08 -19.01 -4.70
N LYS A 89 -7.20 -18.48 -4.18
CA LYS A 89 -8.13 -17.69 -4.99
C LYS A 89 -7.44 -16.38 -5.39
N MET A 90 -7.79 -15.84 -6.56
CA MET A 90 -7.29 -14.54 -7.00
C MET A 90 -7.66 -13.48 -5.97
N PRO A 91 -6.69 -12.80 -5.33
CA PRO A 91 -6.99 -11.70 -4.43
C PRO A 91 -7.45 -10.48 -5.22
N SER A 92 -8.33 -9.68 -4.64
CA SER A 92 -8.59 -8.32 -5.14
C SER A 92 -7.35 -7.46 -4.94
N ILE A 93 -7.09 -6.54 -5.86
CA ILE A 93 -5.91 -5.67 -5.79
C ILE A 93 -6.39 -4.22 -5.77
N ALA A 94 -5.89 -3.46 -4.80
CA ALA A 94 -6.12 -2.02 -4.69
C ALA A 94 -4.79 -1.28 -4.55
N HIS A 95 -4.78 -0.04 -5.02
CA HIS A 95 -3.60 0.80 -5.08
C HIS A 95 -3.81 2.04 -4.21
N PRO A 96 -3.13 2.18 -3.06
CA PRO A 96 -3.16 3.42 -2.30
C PRO A 96 -2.67 4.56 -3.21
N VAL A 97 -3.45 5.63 -3.29
CA VAL A 97 -3.17 6.73 -4.23
C VAL A 97 -2.17 7.70 -3.60
N TYR A 98 -1.03 7.90 -4.26
CA TYR A 98 -0.01 8.92 -3.90
C TYR A 98 0.10 10.06 -4.93
N SER A 99 -0.09 9.74 -6.20
CA SER A 99 -0.07 10.72 -7.31
C SER A 99 -1.37 11.54 -7.36
N ARG A 100 -1.25 12.81 -7.75
CA ARG A 100 -2.42 13.70 -7.98
C ARG A 100 -3.14 13.42 -9.29
N LEU A 101 -2.52 12.64 -10.19
CA LEU A 101 -3.07 12.32 -11.51
C LEU A 101 -4.01 11.10 -11.48
N VAL A 102 -4.05 10.37 -10.35
CA VAL A 102 -4.89 9.18 -10.20
C VAL A 102 -6.14 9.56 -9.42
N VAL A 103 -7.29 9.46 -10.09
CA VAL A 103 -8.59 9.62 -9.44
C VAL A 103 -8.88 8.36 -8.62
N PRO A 104 -9.18 8.47 -7.31
CA PRO A 104 -9.48 7.29 -6.50
C PRO A 104 -10.79 6.62 -6.94
N SER A 105 -10.83 5.30 -6.83
CA SER A 105 -12.05 4.51 -7.00
C SER A 105 -12.93 4.55 -5.74
N PHE A 106 -12.30 4.63 -4.56
CA PHE A 106 -12.97 4.82 -3.28
C PHE A 106 -12.04 5.48 -2.26
N ILE A 107 -12.62 6.02 -1.19
CA ILE A 107 -11.91 6.60 -0.07
C ILE A 107 -12.42 5.93 1.21
N VAL A 108 -11.51 5.58 2.10
CA VAL A 108 -11.83 5.01 3.42
C VAL A 108 -11.71 6.11 4.45
N ASP A 109 -12.75 6.29 5.28
CA ASP A 109 -12.66 7.14 6.48
C ASP A 109 -11.69 6.49 7.48
N VAL A 110 -10.61 7.22 7.78
CA VAL A 110 -9.57 6.79 8.71
C VAL A 110 -9.43 7.76 9.89
N SER A 111 -10.46 8.57 10.16
CA SER A 111 -10.44 9.64 11.16
C SER A 111 -9.97 9.16 12.54
N ASP A 112 -10.46 8.01 12.99
CA ASP A 112 -10.09 7.42 14.28
C ASP A 112 -8.72 6.72 14.28
N PHE A 113 -8.08 6.57 13.11
CA PHE A 113 -6.83 5.83 12.92
C PHE A 113 -5.64 6.74 12.60
N VAL A 114 -5.85 8.04 12.48
CA VAL A 114 -4.79 9.01 12.10
C VAL A 114 -3.61 8.94 13.07
N GLU A 115 -3.87 8.93 14.38
CA GLU A 115 -2.79 8.90 15.38
C GLU A 115 -1.95 7.62 15.26
N GLY A 116 -2.60 6.46 15.18
CA GLY A 116 -1.93 5.16 15.00
C GLY A 116 -1.07 5.12 13.72
N LYS A 117 -1.63 5.61 12.60
CA LYS A 117 -0.88 5.76 11.34
C LYS A 117 0.34 6.65 11.51
N MET A 118 0.19 7.83 12.10
CA MET A 118 1.30 8.77 12.25
C MET A 118 2.37 8.23 13.20
N ASN A 119 1.98 7.48 14.25
CA ASN A 119 2.93 6.82 15.14
C ASN A 119 3.71 5.71 14.43
N ALA A 120 3.05 4.92 13.58
CA ALA A 120 3.73 3.90 12.77
C ALA A 120 4.72 4.52 11.78
N ILE A 121 4.36 5.64 11.15
CA ILE A 121 5.27 6.40 10.26
C ILE A 121 6.47 6.90 11.06
N ARG A 122 6.25 7.57 12.20
CA ARG A 122 7.34 8.13 13.04
C ARG A 122 8.29 7.07 13.60
N ALA A 123 7.88 5.80 13.66
CA ALA A 123 8.78 4.71 14.08
C ALA A 123 9.98 4.53 13.14
N HIS A 124 9.89 4.98 11.88
CA HIS A 124 11.00 5.07 10.94
C HIS A 124 11.85 6.32 11.15
N ALA A 125 12.29 6.54 12.39
CA ALA A 125 12.96 7.77 12.81
C ALA A 125 14.19 8.11 11.94
N SER A 126 14.94 7.11 11.48
CA SER A 126 16.09 7.31 10.59
C SER A 126 15.75 7.88 9.20
N GLN A 127 14.49 7.76 8.75
CA GLN A 127 14.05 8.16 7.42
C GLN A 127 13.58 9.61 7.34
N PHE A 128 13.18 10.20 8.48
CA PHE A 128 12.57 11.52 8.53
C PHE A 128 13.55 12.59 9.04
N TYR A 129 13.15 13.85 8.87
CA TYR A 129 13.94 14.99 9.33
C TYR A 129 14.37 14.84 10.79
N SER A 130 15.67 14.94 11.02
CA SER A 130 16.26 15.13 12.35
C SER A 130 17.26 16.27 12.28
N ALA A 131 17.19 17.20 13.24
CA ALA A 131 18.11 18.34 13.31
C ALA A 131 19.57 17.93 13.51
N GLU A 132 19.81 16.70 13.97
CA GLU A 132 21.13 16.13 14.25
C GLU A 132 21.62 15.21 13.12
N SER A 133 20.81 14.97 12.08
CA SER A 133 21.16 14.06 11.00
C SER A 133 22.28 14.64 10.12
N LYS A 134 23.26 13.79 9.78
CA LYS A 134 24.32 14.07 8.82
C LYS A 134 24.11 13.38 7.47
N GLU A 135 22.99 12.67 7.32
CA GLU A 135 22.64 11.96 6.09
C GLU A 135 22.24 12.94 4.97
N PRO A 136 22.37 12.54 3.69
CA PRO A 136 21.88 13.34 2.58
C PRO A 136 20.39 13.65 2.72
N THR A 137 20.01 14.91 2.49
CA THR A 137 18.60 15.31 2.51
C THR A 137 17.85 14.63 1.38
N THR A 138 16.98 13.68 1.73
CA THR A 138 16.00 13.11 0.81
C THR A 138 14.69 13.88 0.90
N ARG A 139 13.78 13.70 -0.08
CA ARG A 139 12.44 14.31 -0.06
C ARG A 139 11.66 13.98 1.21
N ILE A 140 11.84 12.77 1.75
CA ILE A 140 11.16 12.33 2.97
C ILE A 140 11.81 12.89 4.24
N ALA A 141 13.09 13.28 4.17
CA ALA A 141 13.82 13.94 5.25
C ALA A 141 13.58 15.47 5.31
N GLU A 142 12.69 16.02 4.47
CA GLU A 142 12.29 17.41 4.56
C GLU A 142 11.38 17.67 5.79
N LYS A 143 11.60 18.80 6.48
CA LYS A 143 10.86 19.17 7.71
C LYS A 143 9.33 19.16 7.53
N GLY A 144 8.84 19.45 6.33
CA GLY A 144 7.40 19.50 6.03
C GLY A 144 6.77 18.17 5.64
N PHE A 145 7.53 17.08 5.47
CA PHE A 145 7.03 15.85 4.87
C PHE A 145 5.88 15.21 5.67
N LEU A 146 6.01 15.09 7.00
CA LEU A 146 4.96 14.55 7.84
C LEU A 146 3.68 15.39 7.80
N GLN A 147 3.83 16.72 7.72
CA GLN A 147 2.69 17.63 7.59
C GLN A 147 1.99 17.47 6.24
N GLN A 148 2.74 17.21 5.17
CA GLN A 148 2.16 16.89 3.86
C GLN A 148 1.31 15.61 3.89
N ILE A 149 1.70 14.60 4.68
CA ILE A 149 0.89 13.39 4.84
C ILE A 149 -0.46 13.73 5.49
N GLU A 150 -0.45 14.53 6.55
CA GLU A 150 -1.68 14.98 7.23
C GLU A 150 -2.58 15.83 6.32
N TRP A 151 -1.99 16.73 5.51
CA TRP A 151 -2.76 17.52 4.54
C TRP A 151 -3.44 16.64 3.50
N ARG A 152 -2.76 15.59 3.03
CA ARG A 152 -3.37 14.65 2.07
C ARG A 152 -4.52 13.89 2.70
N LEU A 153 -4.36 13.40 3.93
CA LEU A 153 -5.45 12.76 4.68
C LEU A 153 -6.67 13.68 4.79
N ARG A 154 -6.46 14.95 5.16
CA ARG A 154 -7.54 15.94 5.27
C ARG A 154 -8.20 16.24 3.93
N TYR A 155 -7.42 16.39 2.86
CA TYR A 155 -7.96 16.62 1.52
C TYR A 155 -8.88 15.47 1.07
N TYR A 156 -8.44 14.22 1.18
CA TYR A 156 -9.30 13.09 0.81
C TYR A 156 -10.46 12.89 1.77
N GLY A 157 -10.27 13.21 3.06
CA GLY A 157 -11.37 13.24 4.04
C GLY A 157 -12.45 14.23 3.64
N SER A 158 -12.07 15.43 3.17
CA SER A 158 -13.04 16.45 2.78
C SER A 158 -13.92 16.02 1.60
N LEU A 159 -13.42 15.19 0.69
CA LEU A 159 -14.18 14.68 -0.47
C LEU A 159 -15.36 13.78 -0.07
N ILE A 160 -15.28 13.12 1.10
CA ILE A 160 -16.36 12.27 1.63
C ILE A 160 -16.97 12.84 2.93
N GLY A 161 -16.64 14.09 3.29
CA GLY A 161 -17.22 14.78 4.44
C GLY A 161 -16.72 14.31 5.82
N VAL A 162 -15.50 13.76 5.91
CA VAL A 162 -14.91 13.26 7.17
C VAL A 162 -13.57 13.94 7.48
N ALA A 163 -13.02 13.73 8.68
CA ALA A 163 -11.82 14.44 9.14
C ALA A 163 -10.54 13.97 8.42
N ALA A 164 -10.43 12.69 8.09
CA ALA A 164 -9.31 12.12 7.36
C ALA A 164 -9.74 10.94 6.47
N GLY A 165 -9.26 10.93 5.23
CA GLY A 165 -9.55 9.87 4.26
C GLY A 165 -8.30 9.28 3.63
N GLU A 166 -8.30 7.97 3.39
CA GLU A 166 -7.29 7.29 2.57
C GLU A 166 -7.87 6.90 1.21
N PRO A 167 -7.30 7.41 0.11
CA PRO A 167 -7.75 7.10 -1.24
C PRO A 167 -7.15 5.80 -1.78
N PHE A 168 -7.97 5.01 -2.46
CA PHE A 168 -7.56 3.82 -3.16
C PHE A 168 -8.09 3.80 -4.58
N TYR A 169 -7.28 3.27 -5.49
CA TYR A 169 -7.64 3.02 -6.87
C TYR A 169 -7.68 1.52 -7.14
N VAL A 170 -8.70 1.05 -7.84
CA VAL A 170 -8.82 -0.32 -8.32
C VAL A 170 -8.88 -0.28 -9.83
N ARG A 171 -8.05 -1.10 -10.48
CA ARG A 171 -7.97 -1.16 -11.94
C ARG A 171 -9.21 -1.81 -12.53
N GLU A 172 -9.68 -2.87 -11.90
CA GLU A 172 -10.89 -3.59 -12.28
C GLU A 172 -12.16 -2.87 -11.79
N ALA A 173 -13.32 -3.29 -12.29
CA ALA A 173 -14.60 -2.77 -11.83
C ALA A 173 -14.92 -3.30 -10.43
N LEU A 174 -15.35 -2.41 -9.53
CA LEU A 174 -15.90 -2.80 -8.23
C LEU A 174 -17.32 -3.32 -8.42
N ASN A 175 -17.58 -4.53 -7.93
CA ASN A 175 -18.93 -5.06 -7.86
C ASN A 175 -19.68 -4.39 -6.69
N VAL A 176 -20.88 -3.87 -6.96
CA VAL A 176 -21.74 -3.18 -6.00
C VAL A 176 -23.05 -3.94 -5.89
N ASP A 177 -23.39 -4.35 -4.66
CA ASP A 177 -24.61 -5.09 -4.35
C ASP A 177 -25.85 -4.18 -4.36
N ASP A 178 -25.75 -3.02 -3.69
CA ASP A 178 -26.81 -2.00 -3.65
C ASP A 178 -26.25 -0.63 -4.10
N PRO A 179 -26.56 -0.19 -5.33
CA PRO A 179 -26.10 1.10 -5.84
C PRO A 179 -26.77 2.29 -5.15
N ILE A 180 -27.99 2.14 -4.61
CA ILE A 180 -28.68 3.23 -3.90
C ILE A 180 -27.97 3.47 -2.58
N ALA A 181 -27.73 2.42 -1.78
CA ALA A 181 -27.02 2.55 -0.51
C ALA A 181 -25.62 3.17 -0.70
N LEU A 182 -24.92 2.84 -1.78
CA LEU A 182 -23.62 3.44 -2.12
C LEU A 182 -23.73 4.93 -2.45
N LEU A 183 -24.63 5.30 -3.37
CA LEU A 183 -24.75 6.66 -3.90
C LEU A 183 -25.44 7.64 -2.94
N THR A 184 -26.11 7.16 -1.89
CA THR A 184 -26.70 8.01 -0.84
C THR A 184 -25.79 8.20 0.37
N ARG A 185 -24.57 7.64 0.38
CA ARG A 185 -23.59 7.94 1.43
C ARG A 185 -23.17 9.42 1.37
N PRO A 186 -22.74 10.01 2.50
CA PRO A 186 -22.19 11.36 2.50
C PRO A 186 -21.09 11.51 1.45
N MET A 187 -21.29 12.44 0.52
CA MET A 187 -20.32 12.87 -0.47
C MET A 187 -20.26 14.38 -0.41
N ASN A 188 -19.06 14.95 -0.54
CA ASN A 188 -18.90 16.39 -0.61
C ASN A 188 -18.78 16.81 -2.08
N ILE A 189 -19.87 17.35 -2.63
CA ILE A 189 -19.94 17.81 -4.03
C ILE A 189 -19.27 19.17 -4.25
N TYR A 190 -18.81 19.83 -3.18
CA TYR A 190 -18.26 21.18 -3.21
C TYR A 190 -16.74 21.24 -2.99
N SER A 191 -16.07 20.09 -2.86
CA SER A 191 -14.63 19.97 -2.56
C SER A 191 -13.81 19.38 -3.69
#